data_AF-A0A941UGF6-F1
#
_entry.id   AF-A0A941UGF6-F1
#
_cell.length_a   1.000
_cell.length_b   1.000
_cell.length_c   1.000
_cell.angle_alpha   90.00
_cell.angle_beta   90.00
_cell.angle_gamma   90.00
#
_symmetry.space_group_name_H-M   'P 1'
#
loop_
_entity.id
_entity.type
_entity.pdbx_description
1 polymer ?
#
loop_
_entity_poly.entity_id
_entity_poly.type
_entity_poly.pdbx_seq_one_letter_code
_entity_poly.pdbx_strand_id
1 'polypeptide(L)'
;MKAVNRQQAIGRRKRREKMEIRSYRELLVWQRGMDLVELIYKFTENLPAREQWGLSSQMRRASISVPANIAEGYGRQSSGNYKQFLSI
;
A
#
# COMPACT_ATOMS: atom_id res chain seq x y z
N MET A 1 42.17 31.43 21.80
CA MET A 1 40.77 31.90 21.93
C MET A 1 39.90 31.22 20.88
N LYS A 2 38.92 30.44 21.36
CA LYS A 2 37.69 29.93 20.71
C LYS A 2 37.82 29.11 19.42
N ALA A 3 37.94 27.80 19.64
CA ALA A 3 37.41 26.77 18.75
C ALA A 3 35.92 27.02 18.47
N VAL A 4 35.59 27.35 17.20
CA VAL A 4 34.21 27.34 16.71
C VAL A 4 33.92 25.94 16.16
N ASN A 5 33.55 25.08 17.10
CA ASN A 5 32.48 24.09 17.02
C ASN A 5 32.20 23.37 15.69
N ARG A 6 32.96 22.28 15.42
CA ARG A 6 32.67 21.25 14.40
C ARG A 6 31.41 20.40 14.69
N GLN A 7 30.65 20.68 15.76
CA GLN A 7 29.50 19.83 16.15
C GLN A 7 28.16 20.19 15.50
N GLN A 8 28.05 21.28 14.72
CA GLN A 8 26.76 21.70 14.15
C GLN A 8 26.36 21.02 12.82
N ALA A 9 27.19 20.13 12.25
CA ALA A 9 26.86 19.39 11.03
C ALA A 9 26.32 17.97 11.27
N ILE A 10 26.04 17.58 12.52
CA ILE A 10 25.67 16.20 12.91
C ILE A 10 24.15 16.02 13.10
N GLY A 11 23.35 17.07 12.91
CA GLY A 11 21.89 16.99 13.06
C GLY A 11 21.18 17.12 11.72
N ARG A 12 20.65 16.03 11.15
CA ARG A 12 19.40 15.94 10.34
C ARG A 12 19.25 14.71 9.42
N ARG A 13 20.03 13.64 9.59
CA ARG A 13 19.53 12.31 9.22
C ARG A 13 19.02 11.62 10.48
N LYS A 14 17.81 12.00 10.94
CA LYS A 14 17.01 11.09 11.76
C LYS A 14 16.89 9.82 10.90
N ARG A 15 17.65 8.76 11.25
CA ARG A 15 17.35 7.41 10.80
C ARG A 15 15.85 7.26 11.08
N ARG A 16 15.03 7.06 10.05
CA ARG A 16 13.66 6.59 10.27
C ARG A 16 13.83 5.36 11.16
N GLU A 17 13.41 5.45 12.42
CA GLU A 17 13.18 4.26 13.22
C GLU A 17 12.30 3.38 12.34
N LYS A 18 12.85 2.24 11.92
CA LYS A 18 12.07 1.26 11.17
C LYS A 18 11.01 0.80 12.16
N MET A 19 9.79 1.32 12.02
CA MET A 19 8.63 0.76 12.68
C MET A 19 8.59 -0.72 12.28
N GLU A 20 8.66 -1.58 13.28
CA GLU A 20 8.48 -3.01 13.09
C GLU A 20 7.06 -3.22 12.57
N ILE A 21 6.93 -3.73 11.35
CA ILE A 21 5.63 -3.97 10.72
C ILE A 21 5.06 -5.27 11.28
N ARG A 22 4.03 -5.17 12.13
CA ARG A 22 3.41 -6.30 12.82
C ARG A 22 2.16 -6.84 12.13
N SER A 23 1.65 -6.10 11.16
CA SER A 23 0.48 -6.45 10.38
C SER A 23 0.60 -5.96 8.94
N TYR A 24 0.00 -6.68 7.99
CA TYR A 24 -0.14 -6.21 6.61
C TYR A 24 -0.83 -4.85 6.51
N ARG A 25 -1.66 -4.49 7.50
CA ARG A 25 -2.39 -3.22 7.55
C ARG A 25 -1.48 -2.00 7.73
N GLU A 26 -0.30 -2.22 8.30
CA GLU A 26 0.73 -1.19 8.47
C GLU A 26 1.55 -0.99 7.18
N LEU A 27 1.41 -1.87 6.19
CA LEU A 27 2.04 -1.70 4.88
C LEU A 27 1.38 -0.53 4.14
N LEU A 28 2.19 0.47 3.78
CA LEU A 28 1.71 1.61 2.99
C LEU A 28 1.06 1.14 1.68
N VAL A 29 1.62 0.13 1.02
CA VAL A 29 1.05 -0.40 -0.23
C VAL A 29 -0.33 -1.04 -0.02
N TRP A 30 -0.58 -1.68 1.13
CA TRP A 30 -1.90 -2.20 1.45
C TRP A 30 -2.91 -1.07 1.67
N GLN A 31 -2.50 -0.02 2.40
CA GLN A 31 -3.35 1.17 2.63
C GLN A 31 -3.71 1.84 1.30
N ARG A 32 -2.75 2.00 0.38
CA ARG A 32 -3.03 2.50 -0.97
C ARG A 32 -3.96 1.59 -1.77
N GLY A 33 -3.87 0.27 -1.58
CA GLY A 33 -4.81 -0.69 -2.15
C GLY A 33 -6.24 -0.48 -1.63
N MET A 34 -6.40 -0.20 -0.34
CA MET A 34 -7.70 0.13 0.24
C MET A 34 -8.25 1.47 -0.28
N ASP A 35 -7.40 2.51 -0.39
CA ASP A 35 -7.76 3.80 -1.01
C ASP A 35 -8.27 3.58 -2.45
N LEU A 36 -7.60 2.73 -3.22
CA LEU A 36 -8.00 2.38 -4.59
C LEU A 36 -9.38 1.70 -4.63
N VAL A 37 -9.65 0.76 -3.72
CA VAL A 37 -10.98 0.11 -3.63
C VAL A 37 -12.07 1.17 -3.40
N GLU A 38 -11.87 2.08 -2.45
CA GLU A 38 -12.84 3.13 -2.16
C GLU A 38 -13.09 4.03 -3.38
N LEU A 39 -12.02 4.45 -4.08
CA LEU A 39 -12.13 5.26 -5.29
C LEU A 39 -12.89 4.54 -6.40
N ILE A 40 -12.65 3.24 -6.62
CA ILE A 40 -13.33 2.46 -7.64
C ILE A 40 -14.81 2.26 -7.29
N TYR A 41 -15.15 2.04 -6.03
CA TYR A 41 -16.55 1.97 -5.59
C TYR A 41 -17.29 3.27 -5.89
N LYS A 42 -16.72 4.42 -5.49
CA LYS A 42 -17.28 5.75 -5.78
C LYS A 42 -17.38 6.03 -7.29
N PHE A 43 -16.36 5.65 -8.06
CA PHE A 43 -16.39 5.83 -9.52
C PHE A 43 -17.52 5.02 -10.16
N THR A 44 -17.62 3.73 -9.80
CA THR A 44 -18.59 2.79 -10.40
C THR A 44 -20.04 3.08 -10.03
N GLU A 45 -20.31 3.89 -9.00
CA GLU A 45 -21.65 4.42 -8.70
C GLU A 45 -22.14 5.41 -9.76
N ASN A 46 -21.24 6.05 -10.51
CA ASN A 46 -21.57 7.03 -11.54
C ASN A 46 -21.72 6.39 -12.94
N LEU A 47 -21.52 5.07 -13.07
CA LEU A 47 -21.70 4.38 -14.33
C LEU A 47 -23.18 4.13 -14.63
N PRO A 48 -23.59 4.07 -15.91
CA PRO A 48 -24.96 3.72 -16.28
C PRO A 48 -25.39 2.39 -15.67
N ALA A 49 -26.66 2.26 -15.25
CA ALA A 49 -27.17 1.05 -14.60
C ALA A 49 -26.93 -0.25 -15.41
N ARG A 50 -26.91 -0.16 -16.75
CA ARG A 50 -26.57 -1.29 -17.64
C ARG A 50 -25.18 -1.88 -17.41
N GLU A 51 -24.24 -1.11 -16.87
CA GLU A 51 -22.86 -1.55 -16.58
C GLU A 51 -22.70 -2.20 -15.20
N GLN A 52 -23.75 -2.20 -14.36
CA GLN A 52 -23.69 -2.70 -12.98
C GLN A 52 -23.12 -4.12 -12.90
N TRP A 53 -23.58 -5.01 -13.79
CA TRP A 53 -23.16 -6.42 -13.85
C TRP A 53 -21.95 -6.65 -14.78
N GLY A 54 -21.68 -5.71 -15.67
CA GLY A 54 -20.53 -5.71 -16.58
C GLY A 54 -19.32 -5.04 -15.95
N LEU A 55 -19.06 -3.81 -16.40
CA LEU A 55 -17.85 -3.07 -16.04
C LEU A 55 -17.75 -2.79 -14.53
N SER A 56 -18.83 -2.34 -13.88
CA SER A 56 -18.80 -2.01 -12.44
C SER A 56 -18.39 -3.22 -11.60
N SER A 57 -18.96 -4.38 -11.89
CA SER A 57 -18.67 -5.63 -11.17
C SER A 57 -17.21 -6.08 -11.36
N GLN A 58 -16.70 -6.00 -12.58
CA GLN A 58 -15.32 -6.36 -12.90
C GLN A 58 -14.31 -5.42 -12.24
N MET A 59 -14.52 -4.11 -12.32
CA MET A 59 -13.65 -3.10 -11.72
C MET A 59 -13.59 -3.26 -10.20
N ARG A 60 -14.74 -3.43 -9.53
CA ARG A 60 -14.79 -3.63 -8.08
C ARG A 60 -14.02 -4.88 -7.66
N ARG A 61 -14.25 -6.02 -8.32
CA ARG A 61 -13.52 -7.27 -8.02
C ARG A 61 -12.01 -7.12 -8.22
N ALA A 62 -11.60 -6.53 -9.34
CA ALA A 62 -10.18 -6.28 -9.62
C ALA A 62 -9.54 -5.34 -8.58
N SER A 63 -10.26 -4.29 -8.15
CA SER A 63 -9.73 -3.39 -7.12
C SER A 63 -9.56 -4.09 -5.77
N ILE A 64 -10.48 -4.98 -5.39
CA ILE A 64 -10.44 -5.73 -4.12
C ILE A 64 -9.30 -6.76 -4.12
N SER A 65 -8.95 -7.33 -5.27
CA SER A 65 -7.87 -8.33 -5.34
C SER A 65 -6.51 -7.73 -4.97
N VAL A 66 -6.27 -6.44 -5.21
CA VAL A 66 -5.00 -5.77 -4.90
C VAL A 66 -4.65 -5.83 -3.40
N PRO A 67 -5.44 -5.26 -2.47
CA PRO A 67 -5.14 -5.37 -1.04
C PRO A 67 -5.26 -6.81 -0.51
N ALA A 68 -6.08 -7.67 -1.12
CA ALA A 68 -6.19 -9.08 -0.74
C ALA A 68 -4.88 -9.84 -1.03
N ASN A 69 -4.32 -9.69 -2.24
CA ASN A 69 -3.05 -10.30 -2.64
C ASN A 69 -1.88 -9.78 -1.78
N ILE A 70 -1.90 -8.50 -1.41
CA ILE A 70 -0.89 -7.93 -0.49
C ILE A 70 -0.99 -8.57 0.90
N ALA A 71 -2.20 -8.73 1.44
CA ALA A 71 -2.42 -9.33 2.75
C ALA A 71 -2.03 -10.83 2.76
N GLU A 72 -2.43 -11.56 1.72
CA GLU A 72 -2.06 -12.98 1.52
C GLU A 72 -0.55 -13.15 1.39
N GLY A 73 0.10 -12.30 0.58
CA GLY A 73 1.55 -12.29 0.39
C GLY A 73 2.32 -11.96 1.67
N TYR A 74 1.81 -11.08 2.54
CA TYR A 74 2.42 -10.77 3.83
C TYR A 74 2.36 -11.95 4.81
N GLY A 75 1.24 -12.69 4.84
CA GLY A 75 1.07 -13.85 5.72
C GLY A 75 1.97 -15.04 5.35
N ARG A 76 2.43 -15.11 4.10
CA ARG A 76 3.34 -16.13 3.60
C ARG A 76 4.78 -15.62 3.68
N GLN A 77 5.43 -15.74 4.84
CA GLN A 77 6.78 -15.24 5.17
C GLN A 77 7.97 -15.82 4.35
N SER A 78 7.81 -16.09 3.05
CA SER A 78 8.92 -16.41 2.14
C SER A 78 9.13 -15.24 1.17
N SER A 79 10.26 -14.55 1.33
CA SER A 79 10.72 -13.44 0.48
C SER A 79 10.81 -13.77 -1.02
N GLY A 80 10.74 -15.05 -1.39
CA GLY A 80 10.67 -15.50 -2.79
C GLY A 80 9.28 -15.37 -3.43
N ASN A 81 8.20 -15.58 -2.67
CA ASN A 81 6.83 -15.60 -3.21
C ASN A 81 6.19 -14.20 -3.29
N TYR A 82 6.66 -13.24 -2.48
CA TYR A 82 6.07 -11.90 -2.44
C TYR A 82 6.09 -11.18 -3.80
N LYS A 83 7.13 -11.42 -4.63
CA LYS A 83 7.22 -10.86 -5.99
C LYS A 83 6.20 -11.45 -6.96
N GLN A 84 5.84 -12.73 -6.80
CA GLN A 84 4.83 -13.38 -7.65
C GLN A 84 3.44 -12.82 -7.37
N PHE A 85 3.08 -12.56 -6.10
CA PHE A 85 1.78 -11.99 -5.74
C PHE A 85 1.61 -10.51 -6.13
N LEU A 86 2.71 -9.74 -6.19
CA LEU A 86 2.67 -8.37 -6.70
C LEU A 86 2.53 -8.29 -8.23
N SER A 87 2.65 -9.42 -8.94
CA SER A 87 2.57 -9.48 -10.40
C SER A 87 1.22 -9.98 -10.92
N ILE A 88 0.23 -10.20 -10.03
CA ILE A 88 -1.11 -10.71 -10.35
C ILE A 88 -2.09 -9.56 -10.58
#